data_AF-W9R2K6-F1
#
_entry.id   AF-W9R2K6-F1
#
_cell.length_a   1.000
_cell.length_b   1.000
_cell.length_c   1.000
_cell.angle_alpha   90.00
_cell.angle_beta   90.00
_cell.angle_gamma   90.00
#
_symmetry.space_group_name_H-M   'P 1'
#
loop_
_entity.id
_entity.type
_entity.pdbx_description
1 polymer ?
#
loop_
_entity_poly.entity_id
_entity_poly.type
_entity_poly.pdbx_seq_one_letter_code
_entity_poly.pdbx_strand_id
1 'polypeptide(L)' 'MSFGAGFKCNNCLWEVMRDLDDLNVWKGIIESYPPSSLANPFMEKYSWINDDYLGFVRLER' A
#
# COMPACT_ATOMS: atom_id res chain seq x y z
N MET A 1 16.62 -12.92 -29.99
CA MET A 1 15.80 -11.82 -29.42
C MET A 1 15.75 -12.01 -27.91
N SER A 2 16.64 -11.36 -27.16
CA SER A 2 16.57 -11.34 -25.70
C SER A 2 15.86 -10.05 -25.29
N PHE A 3 14.67 -10.18 -24.71
CA PHE A 3 13.85 -9.08 -24.23
C PHE A 3 13.64 -9.28 -22.73
N GLY A 4 13.97 -8.27 -21.93
CA GLY A 4 13.71 -8.28 -20.50
C GLY A 4 14.93 -7.87 -19.69
N ALA A 5 15.28 -6.58 -19.76
CA ALA A 5 16.07 -5.95 -18.72
C ALA A 5 15.45 -6.31 -17.36
N GLY A 6 16.23 -6.93 -16.48
CA GLY A 6 15.78 -7.24 -15.12
C GLY A 6 15.30 -5.96 -14.46
N PHE A 7 14.00 -5.87 -14.16
CA PHE A 7 13.44 -4.79 -13.39
C PHE A 7 14.08 -4.83 -11.99
N LYS A 8 15.08 -3.99 -11.77
CA LYS A 8 15.61 -3.76 -10.42
C LYS A 8 14.58 -2.93 -9.68
N CYS A 9 13.66 -3.59 -8.98
CA CYS A 9 12.82 -2.93 -7.98
C CYS A 9 13.76 -2.33 -6.92
N ASN A 10 13.93 -1.01 -6.96
CA ASN A 10 14.47 -0.27 -5.83
C ASN A 10 13.38 -0.27 -4.76
N ASN A 11 13.33 -1.33 -3.95
CA ASN A 11 12.47 -1.31 -2.78
C ASN A 11 13.05 -0.27 -1.82
N CYS A 12 12.39 0.89 -1.74
CA CYS A 12 12.73 1.91 -0.77
C CYS A 12 11.83 1.69 0.46
N LEU A 13 12.40 1.11 1.51
CA LEU A 13 11.73 1.00 2.80
C LEU A 13 11.92 2.33 3.53
N TRP A 14 10.86 3.12 3.65
CA TRP A 14 10.85 4.35 4.45
C TRP A 14 10.33 4.02 5.85
N GLU A 15 11.20 4.14 6.84
CA GLU A 15 10.80 4.10 8.24
C GLU A 15 10.23 5.46 8.64
N VAL A 16 8.96 5.48 9.02
CA VAL A 16 8.28 6.71 9.46
C VAL A 16 8.66 6.96 10.92
N MET A 17 9.64 7.82 11.14
CA MET A 17 10.03 8.29 12.47
C MET A 17 9.07 9.39 12.92
N ARG A 18 8.48 9.26 14.11
CA ARG A 18 7.52 10.24 14.65
C ARG A 18 8.15 11.62 14.92
N ASP A 19 9.45 11.66 15.13
CA ASP A 19 10.18 12.83 15.62
C ASP A 19 10.87 13.61 14.49
N LEU A 20 10.16 13.83 13.38
CA LEU A 20 10.64 14.68 12.28
C LEU A 20 10.43 16.15 12.65
N ASP A 21 11.53 16.92 12.76
CA ASP A 21 11.50 18.37 13.04
C ASP A 21 10.64 19.17 12.04
N ASP A 22 10.45 18.64 10.83
CA ASP A 22 9.59 19.20 9.79
C ASP A 22 8.56 18.16 9.31
N LEU A 23 7.37 18.24 9.91
CA LEU A 23 6.24 17.34 9.63
C LEU A 23 5.67 17.50 8.21
N ASN A 24 6.09 18.53 7.45
CA ASN A 24 5.79 18.71 6.03
C ASN A 24 4.29 18.48 5.70
N VAL A 25 4.00 17.86 4.54
CA VAL A 25 2.65 17.46 4.10
C VAL A 25 2.00 16.39 4.98
N TRP A 26 2.75 15.79 5.91
CA TRP A 26 2.30 14.70 6.78
C TRP A 26 1.75 15.20 8.12
N LYS A 27 1.91 16.48 8.45
CA LYS A 27 1.48 17.08 9.73
C LYS A 27 0.04 16.74 10.13
N GLY A 28 -0.87 16.64 9.17
CA GLY A 28 -2.28 16.31 9.45
C GLY A 28 -2.56 14.85 9.78
N ILE A 29 -1.65 13.92 9.47
CA ILE A 29 -1.90 12.48 9.58
C ILE A 29 -0.84 11.73 10.38
N ILE A 30 0.31 12.34 10.65
CA ILE A 30 1.43 11.71 11.36
C ILE A 30 1.14 11.49 12.85
N GLU A 31 0.42 12.42 13.50
CA GLU A 31 0.02 12.30 14.91
C GLU A 31 -1.00 11.18 15.14
N SER A 32 -1.80 10.86 14.13
CA SER A 32 -2.80 9.79 14.17
C SER A 32 -2.25 8.45 13.67
N TYR A 33 -0.95 8.37 13.38
CA TYR A 33 -0.28 7.14 12.95
C TYR A 33 0.39 6.39 14.12
N PRO A 34 0.28 5.04 14.17
CA PRO A 34 -0.53 4.20 13.31
C PRO A 34 -2.03 4.38 13.62
N PRO A 35 -2.91 4.22 12.62
CA PRO A 35 -4.34 4.33 12.83
C PRO A 35 -4.81 3.30 13.88
N SER A 36 -5.82 3.67 14.66
CA SER A 36 -6.39 2.83 15.73
C SER A 36 -6.93 1.48 15.22
N SER A 37 -7.29 1.43 13.95
CA SER A 37 -7.68 0.21 13.26
C SER A 37 -6.80 0.01 12.02
N LEU A 38 -6.29 -1.21 11.89
CA LEU A 38 -5.63 -1.67 10.67
C LEU A 38 -6.62 -2.26 9.66
N ALA A 39 -7.93 -2.18 9.93
CA ALA A 39 -8.94 -2.59 8.98
C ALA A 39 -8.87 -1.69 7.74
N ASN A 40 -8.82 -2.32 6.55
CA ASN A 40 -8.77 -1.58 5.31
C ASN A 40 -10.10 -0.80 5.11
N PRO A 41 -10.07 0.54 5.02
CA PRO A 41 -11.27 1.38 4.95
C PRO A 41 -12.07 1.18 3.66
N PHE A 42 -11.48 0.54 2.66
CA PHE A 42 -12.09 0.30 1.35
C PHE A 42 -12.78 -1.06 1.25
N MET A 43 -12.74 -1.87 2.30
CA MET A 43 -13.31 -3.21 2.31
C MET A 43 -14.79 -3.20 1.94
N GLU A 44 -15.61 -2.37 2.57
CA GLU A 44 -17.06 -2.36 2.32
C GLU A 44 -17.41 -2.21 0.83
N LYS A 45 -16.67 -1.38 0.09
CA LYS A 45 -16.95 -1.12 -1.33
C LYS A 45 -16.27 -2.11 -2.28
N TYR A 46 -15.09 -2.62 -1.95
CA TYR A 46 -14.25 -3.36 -2.90
C TYR A 46 -13.89 -4.78 -2.45
N SER A 47 -14.40 -5.26 -1.31
CA SER A 47 -14.17 -6.63 -0.85
C SER A 47 -14.67 -7.69 -1.82
N TRP A 48 -15.63 -7.37 -2.70
CA TRP A 48 -16.14 -8.27 -3.75
C TRP A 48 -15.04 -8.78 -4.67
N ILE A 49 -13.91 -8.08 -4.82
CA ILE A 49 -12.76 -8.55 -5.60
C ILE A 49 -12.16 -9.83 -5.02
N ASN A 50 -12.30 -10.03 -3.71
CA ASN A 50 -11.84 -11.23 -3.02
C ASN A 50 -12.90 -12.33 -2.93
N ASP A 51 -14.06 -12.16 -3.57
CA ASP A 51 -15.12 -13.17 -3.59
C ASP A 51 -14.70 -14.35 -4.47
N ASP A 52 -14.96 -15.57 -4.02
CA ASP A 52 -14.59 -16.82 -4.71
C ASP A 52 -15.21 -16.89 -6.11
N TYR A 53 -16.36 -16.24 -6.30
CA TYR A 53 -16.98 -16.08 -7.60
C TYR A 53 -16.01 -15.50 -8.64
N LEU A 54 -15.13 -14.58 -8.25
CA LEU A 54 -14.16 -13.94 -9.13
C LEU A 54 -12.79 -14.63 -9.13
N GLY A 55 -12.64 -15.81 -8.54
CA GLY A 55 -11.40 -16.58 -8.57
C GLY A 55 -10.91 -16.93 -9.99
N PHE A 56 -11.78 -16.81 -11.00
CA PHE A 56 -11.40 -16.92 -12.41
C PHE A 56 -10.68 -15.69 -12.97
N VAL A 57 -10.81 -14.52 -12.33
CA VAL A 57 -10.12 -13.29 -12.71
C VAL A 57 -8.68 -13.37 -12.21
N ARG A 58 -7.78 -13.80 -13.08
CA ARG A 58 -6.35 -13.72 -12.82
C ARG A 58 -5.87 -12.30 -13.14
N LEU A 59 -5.53 -11.54 -12.10
CA LEU A 59 -4.65 -10.40 -12.27
C LEU A 59 -3.26 -10.96 -12.56
N GLU A 60 -2.92 -11.08 -13.84
CA GLU A 60 -1.58 -11.47 -14.25
C GLU A 60 -0.58 -10.46 -13.65
N ARG A 61 0.36 -10.99 -12.88
CA ARG A 61 1.36 -10.23 -12.13
C ARG A 61 2.63 -10.04 -12.95
#